data_AF-A0A7V6MA19-F1
#
_entry.id   AF-A0A7V6MA19-F1
#
_cell.length_a   1.000
_cell.length_b   1.000
_cell.length_c   1.000
_cell.angle_alpha   90.00
_cell.angle_beta   90.00
_cell.angle_gamma   90.00
#
_symmetry.space_group_name_H-M   'P 1'
#
loop_
_entity.id
_entity.type
_entity.pdbx_description
1 polymer ?
#
loop_
_entity_poly.entity_id
_entity_poly.type
_entity_poly.pdbx_seq_one_letter_code
_entity_poly.pdbx_strand_id
1 'polypeptide(L)'
;MVKFFEDVSYEVESNLGNNNKPLFKTFRAFKSYLIKQPRENNTVIIENIDYDGHYKIVIDYDQVNDNELNDMIIFADCYDLNDDLQDGYNYFPADIFFEMWFDNNCFNEGEKYNRLLRFQSY
;
A
#
# COMPACT_ATOMS: atom_id res chain seq x y z
N MET A 1 -8.38 7.71 -9.07
CA MET A 1 -8.28 7.80 -7.59
C MET A 1 -7.63 9.11 -7.15
N VAL A 2 -6.42 9.47 -7.63
CA VAL A 2 -5.75 10.78 -7.34
C VAL A 2 -6.71 11.97 -7.48
N LYS A 3 -7.23 12.20 -8.69
CA LYS A 3 -8.11 13.33 -9.00
C LYS A 3 -9.32 13.44 -8.05
N PHE A 4 -9.92 12.31 -7.69
CA PHE A 4 -11.06 12.30 -6.78
C PHE A 4 -10.69 12.88 -5.41
N PHE A 5 -9.55 12.49 -4.85
CA PHE A 5 -9.10 12.98 -3.55
C PHE A 5 -8.60 14.42 -3.58
N GLU A 6 -7.98 14.84 -4.68
CA GLU A 6 -7.66 16.26 -4.91
C GLU A 6 -8.95 17.10 -4.96
N ASP A 7 -9.99 16.62 -5.65
CA ASP A 7 -11.28 17.30 -5.76
C ASP A 7 -12.01 17.43 -4.40
N VAL A 8 -11.77 16.50 -3.46
CA VAL A 8 -12.28 16.58 -2.07
C VAL A 8 -11.28 17.18 -1.08
N SER A 9 -10.32 17.98 -1.56
CA SER A 9 -9.40 18.82 -0.77
C SER A 9 -8.34 18.09 0.07
N TYR A 10 -8.02 16.84 -0.26
CA TYR A 10 -6.84 16.18 0.31
C TYR A 10 -5.58 16.55 -0.48
N GLU A 11 -4.46 16.70 0.22
CA GLU A 11 -3.15 16.69 -0.40
C GLU A 11 -2.79 15.24 -0.77
N VAL A 12 -2.53 14.99 -2.06
CA VAL A 12 -2.32 13.64 -2.57
C VAL A 12 -0.92 13.51 -3.17
N GLU A 13 -0.12 12.57 -2.66
CA GLU A 13 1.07 12.12 -3.36
C GLU A 13 0.80 10.77 -4.03
N SER A 14 1.11 10.68 -5.32
CA SER A 14 0.96 9.45 -6.11
C SER A 14 2.23 9.14 -6.90
N ASN A 15 2.50 7.86 -7.07
CA ASN A 15 3.63 7.37 -7.85
C ASN A 15 3.32 7.13 -9.34
N LEU A 16 2.11 7.45 -9.82
CA LEU A 16 1.72 7.36 -11.23
C LEU A 16 2.62 8.18 -12.19
N GLY A 17 3.33 9.19 -11.69
CA GLY A 17 4.21 10.07 -12.48
C GLY A 17 5.68 9.66 -12.55
N ASN A 18 6.11 8.54 -11.94
CA ASN A 18 7.54 8.27 -11.71
C ASN A 18 8.31 7.65 -12.90
N ASN A 19 8.00 8.06 -14.13
CA ASN A 19 8.65 7.59 -15.37
C ASN A 19 8.82 6.06 -15.43
N ASN A 20 7.81 5.31 -15.00
CA ASN A 20 7.77 3.85 -15.06
C ASN A 20 8.84 3.14 -14.19
N LYS A 21 9.27 3.77 -13.09
CA LYS A 21 10.24 3.19 -12.15
C LYS A 21 9.57 2.78 -10.84
N PRO A 22 9.94 1.63 -10.26
CA PRO A 22 9.46 1.23 -8.95
C PRO A 22 9.85 2.29 -7.92
N LEU A 23 8.89 2.68 -7.08
CA LEU A 23 9.07 3.72 -6.05
C LEU A 23 10.14 3.32 -5.03
N PHE A 24 10.19 2.02 -4.70
CA PHE A 24 11.18 1.46 -3.80
C PHE A 24 11.94 0.34 -4.51
N LYS A 25 13.27 0.41 -4.46
CA LYS A 25 14.15 -0.59 -5.06
C LYS A 25 14.43 -1.78 -4.14
N THR A 26 14.13 -1.63 -2.86
CA THR A 26 14.42 -2.62 -1.83
C THR A 26 13.26 -2.70 -0.85
N PHE A 27 13.01 -3.90 -0.33
CA PHE A 27 12.03 -4.13 0.72
C PHE A 27 12.28 -3.24 1.93
N ARG A 28 13.54 -3.06 2.34
CA ARG A 28 13.91 -2.18 3.46
C ARG A 28 13.47 -0.73 3.25
N ALA A 29 13.56 -0.20 2.02
CA ALA A 29 13.11 1.17 1.74
C ALA A 29 11.58 1.28 1.80
N PHE A 30 10.88 0.27 1.28
CA PHE A 30 9.42 0.15 1.37
C PHE A 30 8.93 0.05 2.82
N LYS A 31 9.50 -0.87 3.61
CA LYS A 31 9.27 -1.00 5.06
C LYS A 31 9.47 0.31 5.79
N SER A 32 10.63 0.96 5.59
CA SER A 32 10.95 2.23 6.26
C SER A 32 9.95 3.32 5.91
N TYR A 33 9.44 3.33 4.69
CA TYR A 33 8.40 4.25 4.27
C TYR A 33 7.07 3.97 4.97
N LEU A 34 6.59 2.72 4.95
CA LEU A 34 5.30 2.37 5.54
C LEU A 34 5.25 2.63 7.05
N ILE A 35 6.31 2.31 7.79
CA ILE A 35 6.40 2.60 9.24
C ILE A 35 6.33 4.10 9.53
N LYS A 36 6.87 4.92 8.62
CA LYS A 36 6.94 6.36 8.79
C LYS A 36 5.57 7.03 8.62
N GLN A 37 4.72 6.55 7.71
CA GLN A 37 3.50 7.27 7.33
C GLN A 37 2.48 7.42 8.46
N PRO A 38 2.04 6.34 9.16
CA PRO A 38 1.08 6.48 10.25
C PRO A 38 1.61 7.38 11.38
N ARG A 39 2.92 7.36 11.64
CA ARG A 39 3.59 8.19 12.66
C ARG A 39 3.59 9.68 12.33
N GLU A 40 3.51 10.03 11.05
CA GLU A 40 3.40 11.41 10.56
C GLU A 40 1.95 11.82 10.28
N ASN A 41 0.96 11.03 10.75
CA ASN A 41 -0.46 11.25 10.52
C ASN A 41 -0.84 11.23 9.02
N ASN A 42 -0.09 10.45 8.24
CA ASN A 42 -0.35 10.22 6.83
C ASN A 42 -1.12 8.92 6.64
N THR A 43 -2.21 8.97 5.87
CA THR A 43 -2.94 7.80 5.41
C THR A 43 -2.33 7.29 4.12
N VAL A 44 -2.07 5.98 4.03
CA VAL A 44 -1.56 5.34 2.82
C VAL A 44 -2.62 4.40 2.27
N ILE A 45 -3.09 4.69 1.06
CA ILE A 45 -3.85 3.72 0.26
C ILE A 45 -2.86 3.04 -0.69
N ILE A 46 -2.84 1.72 -0.68
CA ILE A 46 -1.93 0.90 -1.47
C ILE A 46 -2.72 -0.15 -2.25
N GLU A 47 -2.29 -0.44 -3.47
CA GLU A 47 -2.85 -1.52 -4.29
C GLU A 47 -1.79 -2.56 -4.59
N ASN A 48 -2.20 -3.83 -4.70
CA ASN A 48 -1.35 -4.93 -5.13
C ASN A 48 -2.14 -5.91 -6.01
N ILE A 49 -1.43 -6.87 -6.62
CA ILE A 49 -1.99 -7.87 -7.56
C ILE A 49 -2.99 -8.86 -6.94
N ASP A 50 -3.13 -8.84 -5.61
CA ASP A 50 -4.12 -9.67 -4.93
C ASP A 50 -5.52 -9.37 -5.48
N TYR A 51 -6.29 -10.43 -5.75
CA TYR A 51 -7.56 -10.37 -6.48
C TYR A 51 -7.54 -9.58 -7.80
N ASP A 52 -6.45 -9.65 -8.56
CA ASP A 52 -6.32 -8.98 -9.86
C ASP A 52 -6.20 -7.44 -9.76
N GLY A 53 -5.97 -6.92 -8.54
CA GLY A 53 -5.87 -5.50 -8.22
C GLY A 53 -6.82 -5.11 -7.09
N HIS A 54 -6.30 -4.96 -5.87
CA HIS A 54 -7.09 -4.64 -4.69
C HIS A 54 -6.49 -3.48 -3.88
N TYR A 55 -7.29 -2.46 -3.58
CA TYR A 55 -6.86 -1.29 -2.80
C TYR A 55 -7.20 -1.45 -1.33
N LYS A 56 -6.20 -1.22 -0.47
CA LYS A 56 -6.30 -1.30 0.99
C LYS A 56 -5.69 -0.07 1.65
N ILE A 57 -6.12 0.24 2.88
CA ILE A 57 -5.54 1.33 3.67
C ILE A 57 -4.52 0.73 4.63
N VAL A 58 -3.26 1.14 4.57
CA VAL A 58 -2.26 0.76 5.59
C VAL A 58 -2.52 1.56 6.86
N ILE A 59 -2.72 0.87 7.97
CA ILE A 59 -2.94 1.50 9.28
C ILE A 59 -1.75 1.32 10.22
N ASP A 60 -1.02 0.21 10.11
CA ASP A 60 0.16 -0.03 10.92
C ASP A 60 1.09 -1.07 10.27
N TYR A 61 2.27 -1.23 10.86
CA TYR A 61 3.31 -2.16 10.45
C TYR A 61 3.90 -2.83 11.69
N ASP A 62 3.69 -4.14 11.84
CA ASP A 62 4.26 -4.92 12.94
C ASP A 62 5.68 -5.37 12.59
N GLN A 63 6.63 -5.00 13.46
CA GLN A 63 8.05 -5.29 13.27
C GLN A 63 8.48 -6.45 14.17
N VAL A 64 8.87 -7.56 13.58
CA VAL A 64 9.42 -8.69 14.33
C VAL A 64 10.94 -8.56 14.35
N ASN A 65 11.48 -8.16 15.50
CA ASN A 65 12.87 -7.71 15.66
C ASN A 65 13.96 -8.72 15.23
N ASP A 66 13.62 -10.01 15.12
CA ASP A 66 14.59 -11.07 14.82
C ASP A 66 14.64 -11.48 13.33
N ASN A 67 13.61 -11.17 12.54
CA ASN A 67 13.57 -11.52 11.11
C ASN A 67 12.52 -10.70 10.36
N GLU A 68 12.97 -9.90 9.38
CA GLU A 68 12.07 -9.07 8.57
C GLU A 68 11.08 -9.87 7.72
N LEU A 69 11.31 -11.18 7.51
CA LEU A 69 10.38 -12.09 6.82
C LEU A 69 9.10 -12.38 7.64
N ASN A 70 9.09 -12.04 8.93
CA ASN A 70 7.92 -12.17 9.79
C ASN A 70 7.20 -10.83 9.99
N ASP A 71 7.66 -9.76 9.34
CA ASP A 71 7.00 -8.47 9.43
C ASP A 71 5.61 -8.54 8.78
N MET A 72 4.64 -7.87 9.40
CA MET A 72 3.26 -7.85 8.93
C MET A 72 2.82 -6.43 8.63
N ILE A 73 2.14 -6.25 7.50
CA ILE A 73 1.40 -5.01 7.21
C ILE A 73 -0.02 -5.20 7.72
N ILE A 74 -0.53 -4.24 8.46
CA ILE A 74 -1.90 -4.24 8.96
C ILE A 74 -2.69 -3.23 8.14
N PHE A 75 -3.84 -3.66 7.63
CA PHE A 75 -4.71 -2.86 6.79
C PHE A 75 -6.09 -2.67 7.40
N ALA A 76 -6.73 -1.56 7.05
CA ALA A 76 -8.19 -1.48 7.01
C ALA A 76 -8.66 -1.82 5.59
N ASP A 77 -9.53 -2.82 5.48
CA ASP A 77 -9.99 -3.41 4.22
C ASP A 77 -11.51 -3.61 4.23
N CYS A 78 -12.20 -3.01 3.26
CA CYS A 78 -13.65 -3.20 3.12
C CYS A 78 -14.02 -4.57 2.53
N TYR A 79 -13.05 -5.28 1.95
CA TYR A 79 -13.17 -6.65 1.44
C TYR A 79 -12.47 -7.66 2.36
N ASP A 80 -12.65 -7.46 3.67
CA ASP A 80 -12.07 -8.33 4.69
C ASP A 80 -12.81 -9.68 4.76
N LEU A 81 -12.17 -10.72 4.19
CA LEU A 81 -12.67 -12.09 4.12
C LEU A 81 -11.58 -13.14 4.48
N ASN A 82 -10.37 -12.70 4.84
CA ASN A 82 -9.16 -13.53 4.74
C ASN A 82 -8.59 -14.02 6.08
N ASP A 83 -9.16 -13.63 7.22
CA ASP A 83 -8.69 -14.01 8.56
C ASP A 83 -9.79 -14.64 9.45
N ASP A 84 -10.91 -15.05 8.82
CA ASP A 84 -12.11 -15.60 9.47
C ASP A 84 -12.84 -14.61 10.43
N LEU A 85 -12.47 -13.33 10.43
CA LEU A 85 -13.09 -12.29 11.25
C LEU A 85 -13.44 -11.06 10.40
N GLN A 86 -14.71 -10.92 10.00
CA GLN A 86 -15.15 -9.78 9.20
C GLN A 86 -15.34 -8.50 10.04
N ASP A 87 -14.25 -7.94 10.55
CA ASP A 87 -14.24 -6.70 11.33
C ASP A 87 -13.64 -5.51 10.57
N GLY A 88 -13.20 -5.73 9.33
CA GLY A 88 -12.67 -4.71 8.44
C GLY A 88 -11.17 -4.50 8.60
N TYR A 89 -10.49 -5.34 9.37
CA TYR A 89 -9.04 -5.35 9.51
C TYR A 89 -8.48 -6.63 8.91
N ASN A 90 -7.37 -6.52 8.19
CA ASN A 90 -6.61 -7.70 7.82
C ASN A 90 -5.12 -7.45 7.94
N TYR A 91 -4.35 -8.54 7.90
CA TYR A 91 -2.90 -8.48 7.93
C TYR A 91 -2.31 -9.35 6.82
N PHE A 92 -1.14 -8.94 6.33
CA PHE A 92 -0.45 -9.67 5.26
C PHE A 92 1.07 -9.65 5.47
N PRO A 93 1.79 -10.75 5.21
CA PRO A 93 3.25 -10.78 5.28
C PRO A 93 3.88 -9.71 4.38
N ALA A 94 4.68 -8.83 4.97
CA ALA A 94 5.13 -7.60 4.30
C ALA A 94 6.06 -7.87 3.11
N ASP A 95 6.89 -8.91 3.21
CA ASP A 95 7.80 -9.35 2.15
C ASP A 95 7.03 -9.90 0.94
N ILE A 96 6.05 -10.79 1.18
CA ILE A 96 5.18 -11.33 0.14
C ILE A 96 4.37 -10.20 -0.50
N PHE A 97 3.85 -9.27 0.30
CA PHE A 97 3.15 -8.10 -0.24
C PHE A 97 4.06 -7.32 -1.20
N PHE A 98 5.31 -7.05 -0.81
CA PHE A 98 6.25 -6.28 -1.62
C PHE A 98 6.57 -6.96 -2.96
N GLU A 99 6.70 -8.28 -2.99
CA GLU A 99 6.87 -9.06 -4.23
C GLU A 99 5.61 -9.05 -5.11
N MET A 100 4.43 -9.00 -4.49
CA MET A 100 3.12 -8.90 -5.15
C MET A 100 2.72 -7.47 -5.51
N TRP A 101 3.55 -6.49 -5.15
CA TRP A 101 3.21 -5.10 -5.29
C TRP A 101 3.54 -4.61 -6.70
N PHE A 102 2.66 -4.92 -7.64
CA PHE A 102 2.65 -4.43 -9.01
C PHE A 102 1.22 -4.49 -9.56
N ASP A 103 0.88 -3.59 -10.48
CA ASP A 103 -0.43 -3.59 -11.17
C ASP A 103 -0.61 -4.89 -11.96
N ASN A 104 -1.84 -5.42 -11.97
CA ASN A 104 -2.16 -6.46 -12.93
C ASN A 104 -2.01 -5.96 -14.37
N ASN A 105 -1.85 -6.89 -15.30
CA ASN A 105 -1.85 -6.65 -16.75
C ASN A 105 -3.15 -6.02 -17.30
N CYS A 106 -4.04 -5.50 -16.45
CA CYS A 106 -5.24 -4.73 -16.76
C CYS A 106 -4.95 -3.37 -17.40
N PHE A 107 -3.70 -2.92 -17.42
CA PHE A 107 -3.30 -1.63 -18.00
C PHE A 107 -2.32 -1.80 -19.17
N ASN A 108 -2.27 -0.81 -20.07
CA ASN A 108 -1.37 -0.82 -21.22
C ASN A 108 0.10 -0.94 -20.76
N GLU A 109 1.01 -1.39 -21.63
CA GLU A 109 2.43 -1.61 -21.28
C GLU A 109 3.14 -0.38 -20.66
N GLY A 110 2.57 0.83 -20.82
CA GLY A 110 3.04 2.07 -20.21
C GLY A 110 2.27 2.53 -18.96
N GLU A 111 1.46 1.67 -18.35
CA GLU A 111 0.57 1.99 -17.21
C GLU A 111 0.61 0.96 -16.06
N LYS A 112 1.46 -0.08 -16.16
CA LYS A 112 1.61 -1.15 -15.16
C LYS A 112 2.59 -0.73 -14.06
N TYR A 113 2.11 -0.13 -12.97
CA TYR A 113 2.96 0.34 -11.88
C TYR A 113 2.40 0.00 -10.51
N ASN A 114 3.28 -0.12 -9.54
CA ASN A 114 2.90 -0.15 -8.13
C ASN A 114 2.07 1.11 -7.86
N ARG A 115 0.89 1.01 -7.24
CA ARG A 115 0.10 2.20 -6.91
C ARG A 115 0.07 2.44 -5.41
N LEU A 116 0.42 3.67 -5.06
CA LEU A 116 0.32 4.17 -3.71
C LEU A 116 -0.19 5.61 -3.75
N LEU A 117 -1.08 5.91 -2.82
CA LEU A 117 -1.57 7.25 -2.56
C LEU A 117 -1.33 7.58 -1.09
N ARG A 118 -0.61 8.67 -0.84
CA ARG A 118 -0.47 9.24 0.50
C ARG A 118 -1.41 10.44 0.63
N PHE A 119 -2.10 10.51 1.76
CA PHE A 119 -2.93 11.65 2.14
C PHE A 119 -2.51 12.16 3.50
N GLN A 120 -2.62 13.47 3.71
CA GLN A 120 -2.43 14.09 5.01
C GLN A 120 -3.76 14.69 5.48
N SER A 121 -4.18 14.38 6.71
CA SER A 121 -5.28 15.09 7.37
C SER A 121 -4.73 16.39 7.98
N TYR A 122 -5.50 17.47 7.84
CA TYR A 122 -5.33 18.69 8.64
C TYR A 122 -5.58 18.44 10.13
#